data_AF-A0A8H3UK09-F1
#
_entry.id   AF-A0A8H3UK09-F1
#
_cell.length_a   1.000
_cell.length_b   1.000
_cell.length_c   1.000
_cell.angle_alpha   90.00
_cell.angle_beta   90.00
_cell.angle_gamma   90.00
#
_symmetry.space_group_name_H-M   'P 1'
#
loop_
_entity.id
_entity.type
_entity.pdbx_description
1 polymer ?
#
loop_
_entity_poly.entity_id
_entity_poly.type
_entity_poly.pdbx_seq_one_letter_code
_entity_poly.pdbx_strand_id
1 'polypeptide(L)'
;MSLVVASKTMLKPTYMHHTDKAVITVNEFQNTNVSGIYAIGDVTGHMELTPVAIAAGRQLSNRLFGPPEMALAKLEYSNVPTVVFSHPEVGTIGLTEPEAVAKYGQENVKTYHTKFSAMFYDLCPPEERAKNPTEFKIVCAGAEEKVVGLHILGDSCGEMLQGFGVAVKMGATKKDFDACLAIHPTSAEEIVTMK
;
A
#
# COMPACT_ATOMS: atom_id res chain seq x y z
N MET A 1 12.00 11.12 -4.90
CA MET A 1 12.68 12.15 -4.05
C MET A 1 13.77 11.43 -3.27
N SER A 2 15.01 11.45 -3.75
CA SER A 2 16.12 10.70 -3.13
C SER A 2 16.74 11.53 -2.01
N LEU A 3 16.47 11.17 -0.74
CA LEU A 3 17.14 11.80 0.41
C LEU A 3 18.22 10.84 0.94
N VAL A 4 19.48 11.16 0.67
CA VAL A 4 20.64 10.57 1.36
C VAL A 4 21.18 11.62 2.32
N VAL A 5 20.91 11.51 3.62
CA VAL A 5 21.67 12.22 4.66
C VAL A 5 21.70 11.43 5.96
N ALA A 6 22.89 10.99 6.37
CA ALA A 6 23.58 11.52 7.55
C ALA A 6 24.90 10.75 7.75
N SER A 7 26.03 11.42 7.54
CA SER A 7 27.33 11.06 8.10
C SER A 7 27.92 12.34 8.69
N LYS A 8 28.58 12.26 9.86
CA LYS A 8 29.37 13.39 10.41
C LYS A 8 30.60 13.72 9.55
N THR A 9 30.91 12.91 8.55
CA THR A 9 32.12 13.02 7.71
C THR A 9 31.78 12.75 6.24
N MET A 10 32.30 13.56 5.32
CA MET A 10 32.14 13.32 3.88
C MET A 10 32.74 11.96 3.49
N LEU A 11 31.90 11.03 3.04
CA LEU A 11 32.32 9.70 2.60
C LEU A 11 32.18 9.58 1.09
N LYS A 12 33.21 8.99 0.47
CA LYS A 12 33.21 8.68 -0.97
C LYS A 12 32.25 7.50 -1.23
N PRO A 13 31.53 7.46 -2.37
CA PRO A 13 30.60 6.39 -2.74
C PRO A 13 31.20 4.97 -2.73
N THR A 14 32.53 4.86 -2.83
CA THR A 14 33.29 3.61 -2.97
C THR A 14 33.22 2.63 -1.80
N TYR A 15 32.65 3.01 -0.65
CA TYR A 15 32.61 2.16 0.55
C TYR A 15 31.23 1.56 0.84
N MET A 16 30.19 1.97 0.12
CA MET A 16 28.85 1.42 0.31
C MET A 16 28.61 0.22 -0.61
N HIS A 17 27.93 -0.79 -0.07
CA HIS A 17 27.47 -1.90 -0.89
C HIS A 17 26.29 -1.43 -1.75
N HIS A 18 26.40 -1.72 -3.04
CA HIS A 18 25.34 -1.48 -4.01
C HIS A 18 25.04 -2.78 -4.75
N THR A 19 23.79 -2.93 -5.17
CA THR A 19 23.42 -3.99 -6.12
C THR A 19 23.91 -3.64 -7.53
N ASP A 20 23.82 -4.58 -8.46
CA ASP A 20 24.13 -4.36 -9.89
C ASP A 20 23.30 -3.24 -10.53
N LYS A 21 22.18 -2.86 -9.90
CA LYS A 21 21.31 -1.74 -10.31
C LYS A 21 21.66 -0.41 -9.64
N ALA A 22 22.84 -0.29 -9.04
CA ALA A 22 23.33 0.89 -8.31
C ALA A 22 22.47 1.31 -7.10
N VAL A 23 21.67 0.38 -6.56
CA VAL A 23 20.83 0.61 -5.36
C VAL A 23 21.64 0.37 -4.09
N ILE A 24 21.56 1.27 -3.10
CA ILE A 24 22.22 1.10 -1.79
C ILE A 24 21.52 -0.01 -1.01
N THR A 25 22.27 -1.02 -0.59
CA THR A 25 21.72 -2.06 0.29
C THR A 25 21.57 -1.55 1.71
N VAL A 26 20.41 -1.76 2.32
CA VAL A 26 20.15 -1.44 3.72
C VAL A 26 19.49 -2.62 4.43
N ASN A 27 19.61 -2.67 5.76
CA ASN A 27 18.81 -3.57 6.59
C ASN A 27 17.42 -2.99 6.91
N GLU A 28 16.60 -3.72 7.66
CA GLU A 28 15.23 -3.33 8.03
C GLU A 28 15.12 -2.00 8.80
N PHE A 29 16.23 -1.53 9.38
CA PHE A 29 16.35 -0.26 10.11
C PHE A 29 17.05 0.84 9.29
N GLN A 30 17.21 0.63 7.98
CA GLN A 30 17.75 1.61 7.03
C GLN A 30 19.25 1.88 7.21
N ASN A 31 19.96 1.01 7.95
CA ASN A 31 21.41 1.08 8.07
C ASN A 31 22.07 0.51 6.81
N THR A 32 23.12 1.17 6.33
CA THR A 32 23.98 0.60 5.27
C THR A 32 25.01 -0.36 5.89
N ASN A 33 25.93 -0.88 5.08
CA ASN A 33 27.08 -1.63 5.55
C ASN A 33 28.10 -0.79 6.34
N VAL A 34 28.04 0.55 6.26
CA VAL A 34 28.96 1.45 6.96
C VAL A 34 28.27 2.02 8.20
N SER A 35 28.86 1.76 9.37
CA SER A 35 28.32 2.24 10.65
C SER A 35 28.14 3.76 10.67
N GLY A 36 26.97 4.21 11.13
CA GLY A 36 26.62 5.63 11.20
C GLY A 36 26.16 6.24 9.87
N ILE A 37 26.01 5.46 8.81
CA ILE A 37 25.38 5.88 7.55
C ILE A 37 24.06 5.15 7.35
N TYR A 38 23.07 5.90 6.90
CA TYR A 38 21.72 5.41 6.63
C TYR A 38 21.29 5.84 5.23
N ALA A 39 20.40 5.06 4.61
CA ALA A 39 19.82 5.39 3.32
C ALA A 39 18.30 5.14 3.34
N ILE A 40 17.53 6.06 2.75
CA ILE A 40 16.07 6.00 2.72
C ILE A 40 15.54 6.44 1.36
N GLY A 41 14.33 6.00 1.03
CA GLY A 41 13.66 6.34 -0.23
C GLY A 41 14.24 5.60 -1.44
N ASP A 42 14.05 6.18 -2.62
CA ASP A 42 14.26 5.55 -3.94
C ASP A 42 15.68 4.95 -4.10
N VAL A 43 16.68 5.55 -3.46
CA VAL A 43 18.08 5.07 -3.49
C VAL A 43 18.27 3.66 -2.92
N THR A 44 17.30 3.18 -2.14
CA THR A 44 17.30 1.84 -1.52
C THR A 44 16.53 0.80 -2.32
N GLY A 45 15.82 1.20 -3.39
CA GLY A 45 15.09 0.31 -4.29
C GLY A 45 13.98 -0.52 -3.62
N HIS A 46 13.52 -0.14 -2.42
CA HIS A 46 12.46 -0.86 -1.71
C HIS A 46 11.08 -0.54 -2.29
N MET A 47 10.61 0.70 -2.09
CA MET A 47 9.33 1.16 -2.61
C MET A 47 9.44 2.66 -2.91
N GLU A 48 9.30 3.00 -4.18
CA GLU A 48 9.55 4.35 -4.72
C GLU A 48 8.32 5.25 -4.57
N LEU A 49 7.87 5.43 -3.32
CA LEU A 49 6.73 6.25 -2.97
C LEU A 49 7.14 7.35 -1.98
N THR A 50 6.72 8.58 -2.25
CA THR A 50 7.01 9.74 -1.38
C THR A 50 6.57 9.52 0.07
N PRO A 51 5.35 9.00 0.38
CA PRO A 51 4.95 8.71 1.76
C PRO A 51 5.85 7.67 2.46
N VAL A 52 6.39 6.70 1.72
CA VAL A 52 7.30 5.68 2.25
C VAL A 52 8.63 6.31 2.68
N ALA A 53 9.22 7.16 1.82
CA ALA A 53 10.46 7.86 2.15
C ALA A 53 10.29 8.77 3.39
N ILE A 54 9.17 9.50 3.48
CA ILE A 54 8.84 10.35 4.63
C ILE A 54 8.68 9.51 5.90
N ALA A 55 7.93 8.41 5.84
CA ALA A 55 7.71 7.54 6.99
C ALA A 55 9.01 6.87 7.47
N ALA A 56 9.83 6.36 6.55
CA ALA A 56 11.14 5.80 6.87
C ALA A 56 12.06 6.82 7.52
N GLY A 57 12.12 8.05 6.99
CA GLY A 57 12.92 9.14 7.57
C GLY A 57 12.47 9.53 8.98
N ARG A 58 11.16 9.56 9.25
CA ARG A 58 10.61 9.80 10.60
C ARG A 58 10.98 8.67 11.57
N GLN A 59 10.81 7.41 11.17
CA GLN A 59 11.15 6.27 12.03
C GLN A 59 12.66 6.20 12.30
N LEU A 60 13.49 6.48 11.29
CA LEU A 60 14.94 6.59 11.46
C LEU A 60 15.30 7.71 12.47
N SER A 61 14.69 8.89 12.34
CA SER A 61 14.95 10.00 13.25
C SER A 61 14.53 9.67 14.69
N ASN A 62 13.36 9.05 14.87
CA ASN A 62 12.88 8.55 16.16
C ASN A 62 13.86 7.54 16.78
N ARG A 63 14.40 6.63 15.96
CA ARG A 63 15.36 5.63 16.41
C ARG A 63 16.69 6.23 16.87
N LEU A 64 17.19 7.22 16.15
CA LEU A 64 18.52 7.80 16.40
C LEU A 64 18.52 8.87 17.48
N PHE A 65 17.44 9.66 17.57
CA PHE A 65 17.39 10.88 18.38
C PHE A 65 16.16 10.95 19.29
N GLY A 66 15.23 10.02 19.16
CA GLY A 66 14.06 9.94 20.00
C GLY A 66 14.35 9.33 21.37
N PRO A 67 13.30 9.19 22.19
CA PRO A 67 13.43 8.64 23.53
C PRO A 67 13.72 7.12 23.49
N PRO A 68 14.19 6.52 24.60
CA PRO A 68 14.63 5.12 24.63
C PRO A 68 13.60 4.10 24.13
N GLU A 69 12.31 4.35 24.32
CA GLU A 69 11.22 3.51 23.82
C GLU A 69 11.16 3.40 22.29
N MET A 70 11.77 4.33 21.56
CA MET A 70 11.83 4.33 20.10
C MET A 70 13.13 3.76 19.53
N ALA A 71 14.00 3.17 20.36
CA ALA A 71 15.30 2.63 19.93
C ALA A 71 15.20 1.52 18.85
N LEU A 72 14.02 0.93 18.66
CA LEU A 72 13.72 -0.07 17.63
C LEU A 72 12.71 0.42 16.58
N ALA A 73 12.51 1.73 16.47
CA ALA A 73 11.62 2.31 15.46
C ALA A 73 12.10 1.97 14.04
N LYS A 74 11.18 1.41 13.24
CA LYS A 74 11.39 1.03 11.84
C LYS A 74 10.08 1.18 11.05
N LEU A 75 10.19 1.31 9.74
CA LEU A 75 9.02 1.29 8.87
C LEU A 75 8.60 -0.15 8.55
N GLU A 76 7.32 -0.44 8.70
CA GLU A 76 6.71 -1.67 8.19
C GLU A 76 6.31 -1.47 6.73
N TYR A 77 6.95 -2.21 5.82
CA TYR A 77 6.76 -2.12 4.37
C TYR A 77 5.60 -2.98 3.84
N SER A 78 4.96 -3.78 4.70
CA SER A 78 3.74 -4.49 4.34
C SER A 78 2.52 -3.57 4.32
N ASN A 79 1.55 -3.88 3.45
CA ASN A 79 0.27 -3.18 3.33
C ASN A 79 0.42 -1.66 3.17
N VAL A 80 1.29 -1.22 2.26
CA VAL A 80 1.37 0.19 1.86
C VAL A 80 0.32 0.45 0.77
N PRO A 81 -0.68 1.32 1.00
CA PRO A 81 -1.65 1.67 -0.03
C PRO A 81 -0.96 2.45 -1.16
N THR A 82 -1.32 2.11 -2.40
CA THR A 82 -0.77 2.73 -3.62
C THR A 82 -1.90 3.11 -4.55
N VAL A 83 -1.75 4.26 -5.21
CA VAL A 83 -2.71 4.77 -6.20
C VAL A 83 -1.97 5.08 -7.49
N VAL A 84 -2.52 4.62 -8.61
CA VAL A 84 -2.09 4.99 -9.96
C VAL A 84 -3.15 5.92 -10.54
N PHE A 85 -2.76 7.14 -10.87
CA PHE A 85 -3.61 8.15 -11.49
C PHE A 85 -3.76 7.91 -13.01
N SER A 86 -4.25 6.73 -13.36
CA SER A 86 -4.72 6.38 -14.71
C SER A 86 -6.13 6.90 -14.97
N HIS A 87 -6.70 6.59 -16.14
CA HIS A 87 -8.08 6.92 -16.47
C HIS A 87 -8.86 5.63 -16.81
N PRO A 88 -9.75 5.14 -15.92
CA PRO A 88 -9.98 5.61 -14.54
C PRO A 88 -8.82 5.28 -13.58
N GLU A 89 -8.85 5.85 -12.37
CA GLU A 89 -7.83 5.60 -11.33
C GLU A 89 -7.82 4.14 -10.87
N VAL A 90 -6.68 3.70 -10.33
CA VAL A 90 -6.54 2.39 -9.68
C VAL A 90 -5.93 2.57 -8.30
N GLY A 91 -6.60 2.04 -7.28
CA GLY A 91 -6.11 1.93 -5.90
C GLY A 91 -5.84 0.48 -5.51
N THR A 92 -4.76 0.23 -4.77
CA THR A 92 -4.42 -1.12 -4.30
C THR A 92 -3.73 -1.11 -2.95
N ILE A 93 -4.03 -2.11 -2.12
CA ILE A 93 -3.29 -2.42 -0.89
C ILE A 93 -3.27 -3.94 -0.67
N GLY A 94 -2.15 -4.45 -0.16
CA GLY A 94 -2.02 -5.85 0.22
C GLY A 94 -1.69 -6.75 -0.97
N LEU A 95 -1.99 -8.04 -0.83
CA LEU A 95 -1.67 -9.09 -1.78
C LEU A 95 -2.67 -9.12 -2.93
N THR A 96 -2.18 -9.34 -4.14
CA THR A 96 -3.01 -9.80 -5.26
C THR A 96 -3.54 -11.20 -5.00
N GLU A 97 -4.60 -11.61 -5.71
CA GLU A 97 -5.12 -12.98 -5.59
C GLU A 97 -4.04 -14.05 -5.87
N PRO A 98 -3.23 -13.98 -6.94
CA PRO A 98 -2.17 -14.96 -7.16
C PRO A 98 -1.13 -15.01 -6.03
N GLU A 99 -0.76 -13.86 -5.45
CA GLU A 99 0.16 -13.80 -4.31
C GLU A 99 -0.46 -14.38 -3.05
N ALA A 100 -1.74 -14.13 -2.81
CA ALA A 100 -2.49 -14.73 -1.71
C ALA A 100 -2.58 -16.26 -1.88
N VAL A 101 -2.87 -16.76 -3.09
CA VAL A 101 -2.92 -18.19 -3.38
C VAL A 101 -1.54 -18.84 -3.19
N ALA A 102 -0.47 -18.19 -3.67
CA ALA A 102 0.89 -18.69 -3.47
C ALA A 102 1.30 -18.74 -1.99
N LYS A 103 0.77 -17.82 -1.16
CA LYS A 103 1.11 -17.72 0.25
C LYS A 103 0.25 -18.61 1.16
N TYR A 104 -1.04 -18.74 0.86
CA TYR A 104 -2.03 -19.38 1.74
C TYR A 104 -2.61 -20.68 1.19
N GLY A 105 -2.42 -21.00 -0.09
CA GLY A 105 -3.10 -22.10 -0.76
C GLY A 105 -4.47 -21.69 -1.30
N GLN A 106 -4.86 -22.23 -2.46
CA GLN A 106 -6.10 -21.88 -3.16
C GLN A 106 -7.34 -22.14 -2.30
N GLU A 107 -7.32 -23.20 -1.49
CA GLU A 107 -8.39 -23.61 -0.59
C GLU A 107 -8.62 -22.64 0.57
N ASN A 108 -7.63 -21.80 0.88
CA ASN A 108 -7.69 -20.82 1.96
C ASN A 108 -7.90 -19.39 1.45
N VAL A 109 -8.06 -19.19 0.14
CA VAL A 109 -8.27 -17.86 -0.45
C VAL A 109 -9.69 -17.76 -1.00
N LYS A 110 -10.36 -16.68 -0.66
CA LYS A 110 -11.67 -16.33 -1.21
C LYS A 110 -11.65 -14.89 -1.70
N THR A 111 -12.23 -14.65 -2.87
CA THR A 111 -12.31 -13.31 -3.45
C THR A 111 -13.76 -12.87 -3.59
N TYR A 112 -13.99 -11.58 -3.41
CA TYR A 112 -15.25 -10.91 -3.68
C TYR A 112 -14.99 -9.88 -4.79
N HIS A 113 -15.86 -9.82 -5.79
CA HIS A 113 -15.70 -8.93 -6.94
C HIS A 113 -17.04 -8.31 -7.33
N THR A 114 -17.01 -7.03 -7.66
CA THR A 114 -18.16 -6.32 -8.24
C THR A 114 -17.69 -5.49 -9.43
N LYS A 115 -18.59 -5.32 -10.39
CA LYS A 115 -18.40 -4.50 -11.58
C LYS A 115 -19.67 -3.72 -11.83
N PHE A 116 -19.55 -2.40 -11.91
CA PHE A 116 -20.67 -1.49 -12.10
C PHE A 116 -20.24 -0.24 -12.86
N SER A 117 -21.20 0.62 -13.18
CA SER A 117 -20.95 1.97 -13.71
C SER A 117 -21.21 2.96 -12.59
N ALA A 118 -20.26 3.88 -12.35
CA ALA A 118 -20.48 4.94 -11.37
C ALA A 118 -21.68 5.81 -11.79
N MET A 119 -22.52 6.18 -10.83
CA MET A 119 -23.76 6.95 -11.05
C MET A 119 -23.54 8.25 -11.84
N PHE A 120 -22.35 8.85 -11.73
CA PHE A 120 -21.96 10.02 -12.52
C PHE A 120 -22.18 9.82 -14.04
N TYR A 121 -21.95 8.60 -14.54
CA TYR A 121 -22.08 8.28 -15.97
C TYR A 121 -23.47 7.80 -16.38
N ASP A 122 -24.48 7.78 -15.49
CA ASP A 122 -25.82 7.30 -15.84
C ASP A 122 -26.53 8.20 -16.86
N LEU A 123 -26.15 9.48 -16.91
CA LEU A 123 -26.67 10.44 -17.89
C LEU A 123 -25.81 10.53 -19.16
N CYS A 124 -24.66 9.85 -19.19
CA CYS A 124 -23.76 9.84 -20.34
C CYS A 124 -24.21 8.82 -21.40
N PRO A 125 -23.85 9.01 -22.68
CA PRO A 125 -24.04 7.99 -23.70
C PRO A 125 -23.39 6.65 -23.33
N PRO A 126 -23.96 5.50 -23.76
CA PRO A 126 -23.42 4.18 -23.44
C PRO A 126 -21.93 4.00 -23.78
N GLU A 127 -21.44 4.60 -24.87
CA GLU A 127 -20.04 4.54 -25.28
C GLU A 127 -19.08 5.28 -24.33
N GLU A 128 -19.54 6.34 -23.66
CA GLU A 128 -18.76 7.07 -22.67
C GLU A 128 -18.75 6.32 -21.34
N ARG A 129 -19.91 5.82 -20.92
CA ARG A 129 -20.03 4.98 -19.72
C ARG A 129 -19.14 3.73 -19.80
N ALA A 130 -19.07 3.09 -20.97
CA ALA A 130 -18.23 1.91 -21.19
C ALA A 130 -16.71 2.17 -21.06
N LYS A 131 -16.26 3.42 -21.22
CA LYS A 131 -14.84 3.81 -21.08
C LYS A 131 -14.43 4.06 -19.63
N ASN A 132 -15.40 4.20 -18.72
CA ASN A 132 -15.15 4.51 -17.31
C ASN A 132 -15.75 3.41 -16.41
N PRO A 133 -15.27 2.15 -16.53
CA PRO A 133 -15.76 1.08 -15.67
C PRO A 133 -15.36 1.32 -14.21
N THR A 134 -16.15 0.81 -13.29
CA THR A 134 -15.77 0.68 -11.87
C THR A 134 -15.76 -0.80 -11.50
N GLU A 135 -14.64 -1.26 -10.94
CA GLU A 135 -14.42 -2.65 -10.56
C GLU A 135 -13.64 -2.74 -9.27
N PHE A 136 -14.20 -3.44 -8.28
CA PHE A 136 -13.55 -3.62 -6.98
C PHE A 136 -13.40 -5.10 -6.68
N LYS A 137 -12.30 -5.43 -6.00
CA LYS A 137 -11.96 -6.79 -5.58
C LYS A 137 -11.42 -6.80 -4.16
N ILE A 138 -11.99 -7.65 -3.32
CA ILE A 138 -11.49 -7.97 -1.98
C ILE A 138 -10.87 -9.37 -2.04
N VAL A 139 -9.66 -9.52 -1.51
CA VAL A 139 -8.97 -10.80 -1.37
C VAL A 139 -8.91 -11.14 0.11
N CYS A 140 -9.56 -12.24 0.48
CA CYS A 140 -9.62 -12.75 1.85
C CYS A 140 -8.81 -14.04 2.00
N ALA A 141 -8.25 -14.26 3.19
CA ALA A 141 -7.52 -15.48 3.52
C ALA A 141 -7.97 -16.11 4.86
N GLY A 142 -8.02 -17.45 4.88
CA GLY A 142 -8.36 -18.26 6.05
C GLY A 142 -9.86 -18.30 6.36
N ALA A 143 -10.23 -19.12 7.36
CA ALA A 143 -11.62 -19.35 7.75
C ALA A 143 -12.36 -18.09 8.24
N GLU A 144 -11.63 -17.14 8.83
CA GLU A 144 -12.18 -15.86 9.32
C GLU A 144 -12.28 -14.80 8.21
N GLU A 145 -11.90 -15.14 6.97
CA GLU A 145 -11.89 -14.23 5.83
C GLU A 145 -11.18 -12.91 6.12
N LYS A 146 -9.96 -12.98 6.67
CA LYS A 146 -9.12 -11.80 6.89
C LYS A 146 -8.85 -11.13 5.55
N VAL A 147 -9.09 -9.82 5.44
CA VAL A 147 -8.80 -9.05 4.24
C VAL A 147 -7.28 -8.91 4.10
N VAL A 148 -6.72 -9.58 3.10
CA VAL A 148 -5.28 -9.57 2.79
C VAL A 148 -4.96 -8.75 1.53
N GLY A 149 -5.97 -8.39 0.75
CA GLY A 149 -5.85 -7.53 -0.42
C GLY A 149 -7.14 -6.76 -0.71
N LEU A 150 -7.01 -5.52 -1.16
CA LEU A 150 -8.10 -4.72 -1.70
C LEU A 150 -7.60 -3.98 -2.95
N HIS A 151 -8.29 -4.19 -4.06
CA HIS A 151 -7.95 -3.61 -5.36
C HIS A 151 -9.19 -2.95 -5.93
N ILE A 152 -9.08 -1.67 -6.27
CA ILE A 152 -10.20 -0.86 -6.73
C ILE A 152 -9.81 -0.10 -7.99
N LEU A 153 -10.70 -0.09 -8.97
CA LEU A 153 -10.57 0.64 -10.22
C LEU A 153 -11.85 1.46 -10.41
N GLY A 154 -11.71 2.73 -10.76
CA GLY A 154 -12.83 3.64 -10.95
C GLY A 154 -12.54 5.04 -10.43
N ASP A 155 -13.51 5.94 -10.53
CA ASP A 155 -13.36 7.32 -10.08
C ASP A 155 -13.22 7.41 -8.55
N SER A 156 -12.40 8.36 -8.09
CA SER A 156 -12.17 8.65 -6.66
C SER A 156 -11.54 7.49 -5.86
N CYS A 157 -10.96 6.49 -6.53
CA CYS A 157 -10.29 5.38 -5.85
C CYS A 157 -9.17 5.84 -4.91
N GLY A 158 -8.43 6.88 -5.30
CA GLY A 158 -7.35 7.42 -4.47
C GLY A 158 -7.83 7.91 -3.10
N GLU A 159 -8.97 8.58 -3.06
CA GLU A 159 -9.57 9.11 -1.83
C GLU A 159 -10.21 8.00 -0.99
N MET A 160 -10.90 7.05 -1.63
CA MET A 160 -11.55 5.91 -0.94
C MET A 160 -10.54 5.00 -0.25
N LEU A 161 -9.41 4.70 -0.91
CA LEU A 161 -8.46 3.69 -0.46
C LEU A 161 -7.84 4.02 0.91
N GLN A 162 -7.68 5.29 1.26
CA GLN A 162 -6.99 5.69 2.49
C GLN A 162 -7.67 5.16 3.75
N GLY A 163 -9.01 5.19 3.80
CA GLY A 163 -9.79 4.68 4.94
C GLY A 163 -9.72 3.17 5.06
N PHE A 164 -9.92 2.45 3.94
CA PHE A 164 -9.77 0.99 3.91
C PHE A 164 -8.34 0.53 4.18
N GLY A 165 -7.34 1.33 3.82
CA GLY A 165 -5.95 1.06 4.15
C GLY A 165 -5.69 0.99 5.66
N VAL A 166 -6.37 1.84 6.45
CA VAL A 166 -6.36 1.76 7.91
C VAL A 166 -6.99 0.45 8.39
N ALA A 167 -8.17 0.10 7.87
CA ALA A 167 -8.88 -1.13 8.26
C ALA A 167 -8.06 -2.40 7.95
N VAL A 168 -7.44 -2.49 6.77
CA VAL A 168 -6.56 -3.60 6.40
C VAL A 168 -5.34 -3.67 7.33
N LYS A 169 -4.75 -2.53 7.71
CA LYS A 169 -3.65 -2.50 8.69
C LYS A 169 -4.08 -2.92 10.10
N MET A 170 -5.33 -2.64 10.49
CA MET A 170 -5.91 -3.15 11.75
C MET A 170 -6.21 -4.66 11.72
N GLY A 171 -6.12 -5.29 10.55
CA GLY A 171 -6.38 -6.72 10.37
C GLY A 171 -7.86 -7.05 10.19
N ALA A 172 -8.63 -6.12 9.61
CA ALA A 172 -10.05 -6.30 9.31
C ALA A 172 -10.34 -7.61 8.55
N THR A 173 -11.49 -8.19 8.86
CA THR A 173 -12.11 -9.32 8.18
C THR A 173 -13.21 -8.85 7.24
N LYS A 174 -13.68 -9.71 6.34
CA LYS A 174 -14.87 -9.43 5.52
C LYS A 174 -16.09 -9.06 6.38
N LYS A 175 -16.23 -9.72 7.54
CA LYS A 175 -17.30 -9.43 8.51
C LYS A 175 -17.22 -7.99 9.05
N ASP A 176 -16.02 -7.45 9.27
CA ASP A 176 -15.86 -6.07 9.73
C ASP A 176 -16.29 -5.05 8.66
N PHE A 177 -16.05 -5.37 7.38
CA PHE A 177 -16.55 -4.55 6.27
C PHE A 177 -18.08 -4.61 6.20
N ASP A 178 -18.67 -5.81 6.30
CA ASP A 178 -20.13 -6.02 6.23
C ASP A 178 -20.89 -5.44 7.42
N ALA A 179 -20.23 -5.26 8.56
CA ALA A 179 -20.81 -4.64 9.73
C ALA A 179 -20.93 -3.11 9.61
N CYS A 180 -20.25 -2.49 8.65
CA CYS A 180 -20.32 -1.06 8.41
C CYS A 180 -21.54 -0.71 7.56
N LEU A 181 -22.37 0.23 8.04
CA LEU A 181 -23.49 0.74 7.23
C LEU A 181 -22.97 1.52 6.02
N ALA A 182 -23.54 1.21 4.85
CA ALA A 182 -23.26 1.89 3.60
C ALA A 182 -23.62 3.39 3.65
N ILE A 183 -22.86 4.20 2.90
CA ILE A 183 -23.18 5.60 2.60
C ILE A 183 -23.70 5.63 1.15
N HIS A 184 -24.94 6.09 0.96
CA HIS A 184 -25.61 6.02 -0.34
C HIS A 184 -26.04 7.41 -0.86
N PRO A 185 -25.92 7.71 -2.16
CA PRO A 185 -25.27 6.90 -3.21
C PRO A 185 -23.76 7.17 -3.32
N THR A 186 -22.91 6.15 -3.20
CA THR A 186 -21.45 6.28 -3.40
C THR A 186 -20.85 5.02 -4.01
N SER A 187 -19.81 5.14 -4.85
CA SER A 187 -19.08 3.94 -5.31
C SER A 187 -18.51 3.15 -4.12
N ALA A 188 -17.98 3.83 -3.10
CA ALA A 188 -17.38 3.22 -1.92
C ALA A 188 -18.30 2.23 -1.18
N GLU A 189 -19.63 2.43 -1.26
CA GLU A 189 -20.61 1.58 -0.59
C GLU A 189 -20.54 0.11 -1.05
N GLU A 190 -20.12 -0.12 -2.28
CA GLU A 190 -19.96 -1.46 -2.84
C GLU A 190 -18.94 -2.31 -2.07
N ILE A 191 -17.92 -1.70 -1.47
CA ILE A 191 -16.89 -2.42 -0.69
C ILE A 191 -17.48 -3.06 0.56
N VAL A 192 -18.53 -2.48 1.14
CA VAL A 192 -19.19 -2.95 2.38
C VAL A 192 -20.49 -3.72 2.12
N THR A 193 -20.85 -3.95 0.85
CA THR A 193 -22.09 -4.65 0.45
C THR A 193 -21.86 -5.86 -0.48
N MET A 194 -20.62 -6.14 -0.89
CA MET A 194 -20.24 -7.32 -1.67
C MET A 194 -20.65 -8.64 -1.00
N LYS A 195 -21.05 -9.63 -1.81
CA LYS A 195 -21.49 -10.96 -1.36
C LYS A 195 -20.78 -12.09 -2.08
#